data_AF-A0A7C6F376-F1
#
_entry.id   AF-A0A7C6F376-F1
#
_cell.length_a   1.000
_cell.length_b   1.000
_cell.length_c   1.000
_cell.angle_alpha   90.00
_cell.angle_beta   90.00
_cell.angle_gamma   90.00
#
_symmetry.space_group_name_H-M   'P 1'
#
loop_
_entity.id
_entity.type
_entity.pdbx_description
1 polymer ?
#
loop_
_entity_poly.entity_id
_entity_poly.type
_entity_poly.pdbx_seq_one_letter_code
_entity_poly.pdbx_strand_id
1 'polypeptide(L)'
;FRETAPGCLELRERDRPVYVYNFGMMLKEGVPEDRRRSGYLHPVWTPGGVVITDDFPPDHHHHRGIFWAWPQVKVAGQTLDLWAIHGLHQRFVRWGRREVGVWGARLEIENGWFAGERKLLSELVEIIAYAAREGQRNLDFTLTLEALEPLELSGEPTQRKGYGGFSVRFAQRRETRIYTDRGLEKEDSNMVPHPWAELEGDFGGRPAGLRVEISPSHPGFPNGWCLRHYGFLGVNYPGLDTLRLDPHRSLRLKYRVTVYDR
;
A
#
# COMPACT_ATOMS: atom_id res chain seq x y z
N PHE A 1 13.21 -15.26 -4.09
CA PHE A 1 12.61 -14.91 -2.80
C PHE A 1 13.38 -15.58 -1.68
N ARG A 2 13.54 -14.90 -0.55
CA ARG A 2 14.21 -15.44 0.65
C ARG A 2 13.52 -14.88 1.88
N GLU A 3 13.27 -15.72 2.88
CA GLU A 3 12.88 -15.21 4.21
C GLU A 3 14.12 -14.67 4.93
N THR A 4 14.09 -13.39 5.30
CA THR A 4 15.22 -12.70 5.94
C THR A 4 15.06 -12.58 7.44
N ALA A 5 13.82 -12.66 7.92
CA ALA A 5 13.42 -12.70 9.32
C ALA A 5 12.04 -13.37 9.42
N PRO A 6 11.60 -13.83 10.62
CA PRO A 6 10.26 -14.36 10.81
C PRO A 6 9.20 -13.37 10.29
N GLY A 7 8.40 -13.79 9.31
CA GLY A 7 7.35 -12.94 8.75
C GLY A 7 7.81 -11.96 7.66
N CYS A 8 9.06 -12.01 7.21
CA CYS A 8 9.61 -11.11 6.19
C CYS A 8 10.10 -11.88 4.96
N LEU A 9 9.43 -11.70 3.82
CA LEU A 9 9.81 -12.31 2.54
C LEU A 9 10.47 -11.27 1.61
N GLU A 10 11.77 -11.39 1.41
CA GLU A 10 12.55 -10.52 0.53
C GLU A 10 12.57 -11.02 -0.93
N LEU A 11 12.34 -10.10 -1.86
CA LEU A 11 12.68 -10.26 -3.28
C LEU A 11 14.04 -9.59 -3.56
N ARG A 12 14.90 -10.26 -4.32
CA ARG A 12 16.19 -9.74 -4.79
C ARG A 12 16.33 -9.90 -6.30
N GLU A 13 17.03 -8.97 -6.93
CA GLU A 13 17.47 -9.02 -8.33
C GLU A 13 19.00 -8.94 -8.34
N ARG A 14 19.70 -9.99 -8.80
CA ARG A 14 21.18 -10.06 -8.85
C ARG A 14 21.84 -9.60 -7.53
N ASP A 15 21.38 -10.18 -6.42
CA ASP A 15 21.78 -9.85 -5.05
C ASP A 15 21.45 -8.45 -4.53
N ARG A 16 20.75 -7.62 -5.31
CA ARG A 16 20.23 -6.34 -4.83
C ARG A 16 18.80 -6.51 -4.30
N PRO A 17 18.47 -5.97 -3.12
CA PRO A 17 17.11 -6.05 -2.61
C PRO A 17 16.13 -5.24 -3.48
N VAL A 18 14.90 -5.72 -3.58
CA VAL A 18 13.81 -5.09 -4.37
C VAL A 18 12.72 -4.58 -3.44
N TYR A 19 12.17 -5.48 -2.64
CA TYR A 19 11.24 -5.20 -1.56
C TYR A 19 11.27 -6.32 -0.53
N VAL A 20 10.74 -6.04 0.66
CA VAL A 20 10.33 -7.05 1.63
C VAL A 20 8.81 -7.01 1.77
N TYR A 21 8.16 -8.16 1.60
CA TYR A 21 6.75 -8.35 1.97
C TYR A 21 6.66 -8.84 3.42
N ASN A 22 6.08 -8.00 4.28
CA ASN A 22 5.87 -8.31 5.68
C ASN A 22 4.57 -9.08 5.85
N PHE A 23 4.65 -10.40 5.83
CA PHE A 23 3.51 -11.30 6.00
C PHE A 23 3.27 -11.68 7.47
N GLY A 24 4.28 -11.52 8.33
CA GLY A 24 4.13 -11.70 9.77
C GLY A 24 3.49 -10.48 10.46
N MET A 25 3.11 -10.67 11.72
CA MET A 25 2.59 -9.60 12.56
C MET A 25 3.74 -8.75 13.12
N MET A 26 4.12 -7.74 12.35
CA MET A 26 5.26 -6.86 12.62
C MET A 26 4.94 -5.82 13.70
N LEU A 27 5.91 -5.58 14.57
CA LEU A 27 5.92 -4.48 15.53
C LEU A 27 7.35 -4.00 15.71
N LYS A 28 7.56 -2.69 15.60
CA LYS A 28 8.84 -2.05 15.91
C LYS A 28 9.00 -1.91 17.43
N GLU A 29 10.20 -2.16 17.93
CA GLU A 29 10.52 -1.95 19.35
C GLU A 29 10.17 -0.51 19.78
N GLY A 30 9.56 -0.37 20.96
CA GLY A 30 9.11 0.92 21.51
C GLY A 30 7.78 1.44 20.94
N VAL A 31 7.21 0.80 19.93
CA VAL A 31 5.88 1.14 19.42
C VAL A 31 4.80 0.38 20.22
N PRO A 32 3.66 1.02 20.55
CA PRO A 32 2.54 0.35 21.21
C PRO A 32 2.04 -0.90 20.46
N GLU A 33 1.69 -1.95 21.22
CA GLU A 33 1.27 -3.26 20.70
C GLU A 33 0.05 -3.18 19.77
N ASP A 34 -0.84 -2.21 19.98
CA ASP A 34 -2.03 -1.96 19.15
C ASP A 34 -1.68 -1.48 17.72
N ARG A 35 -0.39 -1.25 17.42
CA ARG A 35 0.11 -0.92 16.08
C ARG A 35 0.61 -2.14 15.30
N ARG A 36 0.60 -3.33 15.90
CA ARG A 36 1.10 -4.56 15.27
C ARG A 36 0.25 -4.94 14.04
N ARG A 37 0.89 -5.24 12.91
CA ARG A 37 0.20 -5.49 11.62
C ARG A 37 1.00 -6.35 10.66
N SER A 38 0.33 -6.87 9.63
CA SER A 38 0.95 -7.55 8.49
C SER A 38 0.47 -6.95 7.16
N GLY A 39 0.90 -7.54 6.04
CA GLY A 39 0.29 -7.37 4.73
C GLY A 39 0.72 -6.15 3.92
N TYR A 40 1.99 -5.74 4.03
CA TYR A 40 2.52 -4.55 3.37
C TYR A 40 3.95 -4.75 2.85
N LEU A 41 4.40 -3.90 1.94
CA LEU A 41 5.80 -3.85 1.51
C LEU A 41 6.58 -2.80 2.29
N HIS A 42 7.61 -3.22 3.01
CA HIS A 42 8.65 -2.35 3.55
C HIS A 42 9.83 -3.18 4.06
N PRO A 43 11.08 -2.76 3.83
CA PRO A 43 11.50 -1.69 2.91
C PRO A 43 11.21 -1.99 1.43
N VAL A 44 11.17 -0.94 0.61
CA VAL A 44 11.14 -0.99 -0.86
C VAL A 44 12.31 -0.16 -1.39
N TRP A 45 13.05 -0.71 -2.34
CA TRP A 45 14.26 -0.08 -2.87
C TRP A 45 14.12 0.32 -4.34
N THR A 46 14.69 1.48 -4.67
CA THR A 46 15.01 1.84 -6.06
C THR A 46 16.10 0.90 -6.63
N PRO A 47 16.28 0.82 -7.96
CA PRO A 47 17.35 0.02 -8.57
C PRO A 47 18.78 0.37 -8.10
N GLY A 48 19.01 1.63 -7.76
CA GLY A 48 20.25 2.15 -7.16
C GLY A 48 20.38 1.82 -5.68
N GLY A 49 19.32 1.33 -5.02
CA GLY A 49 19.36 0.89 -3.63
C GLY A 49 19.03 1.99 -2.61
N VAL A 50 18.24 2.99 -2.99
CA VAL A 50 17.61 3.95 -2.04
C VAL A 50 16.39 3.27 -1.43
N VAL A 51 16.29 3.24 -0.09
CA VAL A 51 15.04 2.84 0.59
C VAL A 51 14.03 3.98 0.49
N ILE A 52 12.95 3.78 -0.26
CA ILE A 52 11.98 4.84 -0.55
C ILE A 52 10.83 4.91 0.47
N THR A 53 10.56 3.81 1.18
CA THR A 53 9.43 3.69 2.12
C THR A 53 9.85 3.73 3.58
N ASP A 54 8.93 4.14 4.46
CA ASP A 54 9.10 4.10 5.91
C ASP A 54 8.14 3.12 6.58
N ASP A 55 8.41 2.75 7.82
CA ASP A 55 7.53 1.95 8.65
C ASP A 55 7.55 2.39 10.11
N PHE A 56 6.37 2.48 10.71
CA PHE A 56 6.17 3.04 12.05
C PHE A 56 6.79 4.43 12.24
N PRO A 57 6.48 5.41 11.37
CA PRO A 57 7.03 6.74 11.53
C PRO A 57 6.47 7.39 12.81
N PRO A 58 7.29 8.14 13.59
CA PRO A 58 6.89 8.65 14.91
C PRO A 58 5.64 9.55 14.90
N ASP A 59 5.39 10.27 13.81
CA ASP A 59 4.21 11.13 13.63
C ASP A 59 2.93 10.32 13.39
N HIS A 60 3.04 9.13 12.81
CA HIS A 60 1.89 8.29 12.44
C HIS A 60 2.28 6.81 12.51
N HIS A 61 2.41 6.24 13.71
CA HIS A 61 2.88 4.85 13.88
C HIS A 61 2.09 3.81 13.09
N HIS A 62 0.83 4.08 12.75
CA HIS A 62 0.02 3.19 11.93
C HIS A 62 0.48 3.20 10.47
N HIS A 63 1.04 4.26 9.90
CA HIS A 63 1.54 4.24 8.51
C HIS A 63 2.69 3.23 8.32
N ARG A 64 2.70 2.59 7.14
CA ARG A 64 3.65 1.56 6.72
C ARG A 64 3.91 1.67 5.22
N GLY A 65 5.03 1.15 4.72
CA GLY A 65 5.55 1.42 3.37
C GLY A 65 4.55 1.49 2.22
N ILE A 66 4.35 0.41 1.45
CA ILE A 66 3.25 0.31 0.46
C ILE A 66 2.18 -0.60 1.07
N PHE A 67 0.98 -0.07 1.29
CA PHE A 67 -0.09 -0.75 2.01
C PHE A 67 -1.46 -0.37 1.46
N TRP A 68 -2.50 -1.10 1.89
CA TRP A 68 -3.89 -0.74 1.62
C TRP A 68 -4.73 -1.04 2.86
N ALA A 69 -5.54 -0.07 3.26
CA ALA A 69 -6.37 -0.20 4.45
C ALA A 69 -7.53 0.81 4.41
N TRP A 70 -8.58 0.56 5.20
CA TRP A 70 -9.75 1.42 5.28
C TRP A 70 -10.02 1.82 6.74
N PRO A 71 -10.27 3.12 7.01
CA PRO A 71 -10.58 3.60 8.35
C PRO A 71 -12.00 3.26 8.80
N GLN A 72 -12.90 2.98 7.86
CA GLN A 72 -14.28 2.65 8.14
C GLN A 72 -14.63 1.33 7.45
N VAL A 73 -14.68 0.26 8.24
CA VAL A 73 -15.13 -1.07 7.82
C VAL A 73 -16.35 -1.43 8.66
N LYS A 74 -17.55 -1.30 8.09
CA LYS A 74 -18.79 -1.59 8.81
C LYS A 74 -19.26 -3.02 8.52
N VAL A 75 -19.51 -3.78 9.57
CA VAL A 75 -20.00 -5.16 9.48
C VAL A 75 -20.91 -5.46 10.67
N ALA A 76 -22.07 -6.07 10.41
CA ALA A 76 -23.02 -6.47 11.46
C ALA A 76 -23.32 -5.38 12.53
N GLY A 77 -23.43 -4.11 12.10
CA GLY A 77 -23.72 -2.97 12.97
C GLY A 77 -22.52 -2.43 13.77
N GLN A 78 -21.32 -2.98 13.60
CA GLN A 78 -20.07 -2.50 14.18
C GLN A 78 -19.24 -1.75 13.14
N THR A 79 -18.49 -0.74 13.57
CA THR A 79 -17.45 -0.09 12.75
C THR A 79 -16.09 -0.52 13.28
N LEU A 80 -15.33 -1.18 12.42
CA LEU A 80 -13.93 -1.53 12.66
C LEU A 80 -13.02 -0.65 11.80
N ASP A 81 -11.73 -0.62 12.14
CA ASP A 81 -10.74 0.20 11.46
C ASP A 81 -9.50 -0.63 11.11
N LEU A 82 -9.31 -0.93 9.82
CA LEU A 82 -8.09 -1.61 9.37
C LEU A 82 -6.91 -0.64 9.24
N TRP A 83 -7.18 0.63 8.99
CA TRP A 83 -6.17 1.68 8.83
C TRP A 83 -5.41 1.94 10.13
N ALA A 84 -6.14 2.21 11.20
CA ALA A 84 -5.65 2.40 12.55
C ALA A 84 -5.70 1.12 13.39
N ILE A 85 -5.93 -0.05 12.77
CA ILE A 85 -5.76 -1.37 13.41
C ILE A 85 -6.61 -1.47 14.70
N HIS A 86 -7.86 -1.05 14.61
CA HIS A 86 -8.82 -1.10 15.71
C HIS A 86 -9.87 -2.17 15.42
N GLY A 87 -9.77 -3.28 16.16
CA GLY A 87 -10.71 -4.40 16.05
C GLY A 87 -10.61 -5.22 14.76
N LEU A 88 -9.76 -4.83 13.80
CA LEU A 88 -9.60 -5.50 12.51
C LEU A 88 -8.13 -5.60 12.12
N HIS A 89 -7.70 -6.80 11.73
CA HIS A 89 -6.31 -7.08 11.36
C HIS A 89 -6.24 -7.81 10.02
N GLN A 90 -5.36 -7.37 9.15
CA GLN A 90 -4.90 -8.19 8.03
C GLN A 90 -3.99 -9.29 8.59
N ARG A 91 -4.15 -10.53 8.13
CA ARG A 91 -3.29 -11.66 8.51
C ARG A 91 -2.97 -12.52 7.30
N PHE A 92 -1.73 -12.98 7.20
CA PHE A 92 -1.30 -13.94 6.20
C PHE A 92 -2.02 -15.29 6.37
N VAL A 93 -2.51 -15.86 5.26
CA VAL A 93 -3.14 -17.18 5.24
C VAL A 93 -2.21 -18.18 4.56
N ARG A 94 -1.84 -17.94 3.30
CA ARG A 94 -0.95 -18.84 2.55
C ARG A 94 -0.34 -18.17 1.33
N TRP A 95 0.73 -18.79 0.82
CA TRP A 95 1.32 -18.43 -0.46
C TRP A 95 0.51 -19.01 -1.62
N GLY A 96 0.36 -18.21 -2.68
CA GLY A 96 0.04 -18.67 -4.02
C GLY A 96 1.32 -18.91 -4.82
N ARG A 97 1.40 -18.35 -6.04
CA ARG A 97 2.62 -18.36 -6.86
C ARG A 97 3.76 -17.57 -6.22
N ARG A 98 4.98 -18.12 -6.34
CA ARG A 98 6.25 -17.48 -5.99
C ARG A 98 7.26 -17.80 -7.08
N GLU A 99 7.23 -17.03 -8.14
CA GLU A 99 7.96 -17.30 -9.38
C GLU A 99 9.00 -16.20 -9.61
N VAL A 100 10.21 -16.60 -10.01
CA VAL A 100 11.29 -15.69 -10.41
C VAL A 100 11.76 -16.07 -11.80
N GLY A 101 12.01 -15.08 -12.65
CA GLY A 101 12.45 -15.28 -14.02
C GLY A 101 13.31 -14.11 -14.52
N VAL A 102 13.79 -14.21 -15.75
CA VAL A 102 14.70 -13.22 -16.34
C VAL A 102 14.05 -11.84 -16.54
N TRP A 103 12.73 -11.78 -16.69
CA TRP A 103 11.97 -10.56 -16.94
C TRP A 103 11.36 -9.95 -15.67
N GLY A 104 11.44 -10.64 -14.54
CA GLY A 104 10.81 -10.21 -13.30
C GLY A 104 10.45 -11.36 -12.35
N ALA A 105 9.63 -11.06 -11.35
CA ALA A 105 9.11 -12.00 -10.39
C ALA A 105 7.62 -11.78 -10.15
N ARG A 106 6.89 -12.87 -9.84
CA ARG A 106 5.48 -12.85 -9.47
C ARG A 106 5.32 -13.41 -8.06
N LEU A 107 4.64 -12.67 -7.22
CA LEU A 107 4.25 -13.07 -5.87
C LEU A 107 2.73 -13.00 -5.76
N GLU A 108 2.10 -14.11 -5.38
CA GLU A 108 0.70 -14.15 -4.99
C GLU A 108 0.58 -14.53 -3.52
N ILE A 109 -0.26 -13.80 -2.79
CA ILE A 109 -0.50 -13.98 -1.37
C ILE A 109 -2.00 -14.05 -1.12
N GLU A 110 -2.45 -15.06 -0.38
CA GLU A 110 -3.76 -15.03 0.25
C GLU A 110 -3.61 -14.51 1.69
N ASN A 111 -4.33 -13.43 1.99
CA ASN A 111 -4.53 -12.89 3.32
C ASN A 111 -6.02 -12.98 3.70
N GLY A 112 -6.32 -12.63 4.94
CA GLY A 112 -7.67 -12.35 5.38
C GLY A 112 -7.73 -11.14 6.29
N TRP A 113 -8.90 -10.52 6.38
CA TRP A 113 -9.17 -9.51 7.39
C TRP A 113 -9.96 -10.15 8.53
N PHE A 114 -9.44 -10.04 9.75
CA PHE A 114 -9.91 -10.75 10.91
C PHE A 114 -10.34 -9.80 12.03
N ALA A 115 -11.55 -10.00 12.54
CA ALA A 115 -12.03 -9.43 13.79
C ALA A 115 -11.96 -10.52 14.88
N GLY A 116 -10.90 -10.48 15.71
CA GLY A 116 -10.52 -11.63 16.53
C GLY A 116 -10.18 -12.82 15.64
N GLU A 117 -10.88 -13.94 15.80
CA GLU A 117 -10.69 -15.15 14.96
C GLU A 117 -11.67 -15.24 13.78
N ARG A 118 -12.63 -14.31 13.70
CA ARG A 118 -13.61 -14.28 12.61
C ARG A 118 -12.99 -13.64 11.36
N LYS A 119 -12.78 -14.43 10.31
CA LYS A 119 -12.41 -13.93 8.98
C LYS A 119 -13.63 -13.25 8.34
N LEU A 120 -13.53 -11.95 8.07
CA LEU A 120 -14.60 -11.14 7.46
C LEU A 120 -14.43 -11.02 5.94
N LEU A 121 -13.18 -11.02 5.48
CA LEU A 121 -12.83 -10.78 4.09
C LEU A 121 -11.64 -11.67 3.69
N SER A 122 -11.72 -12.25 2.50
CA SER A 122 -10.60 -12.89 1.83
C SER A 122 -9.92 -11.91 0.89
N GLU A 123 -8.60 -11.83 0.97
CA GLU A 123 -7.80 -10.92 0.16
C GLU A 123 -6.76 -11.70 -0.62
N LEU A 124 -6.82 -11.62 -1.95
CA LEU A 124 -5.78 -12.12 -2.82
C LEU A 124 -4.98 -10.95 -3.39
N VAL A 125 -3.68 -10.95 -3.13
CA VAL A 125 -2.73 -9.95 -3.59
C VAL A 125 -1.84 -10.59 -4.64
N GLU A 126 -1.74 -9.99 -5.81
CA GLU A 126 -0.72 -10.31 -6.81
C GLU A 126 0.20 -9.10 -6.98
N ILE A 127 1.51 -9.37 -6.92
CA ILE A 127 2.58 -8.41 -7.15
C ILE A 127 3.47 -8.93 -8.27
N ILE A 128 3.53 -8.21 -9.39
CA ILE A 128 4.48 -8.48 -10.48
C ILE A 128 5.58 -7.43 -10.42
N ALA A 129 6.78 -7.85 -10.03
CA ALA A 129 7.97 -7.02 -10.06
C ALA A 129 8.72 -7.22 -11.37
N TYR A 130 8.80 -6.20 -12.20
CA TYR A 130 9.56 -6.27 -13.45
C TYR A 130 11.07 -6.11 -13.17
N ALA A 131 11.91 -6.69 -14.04
CA ALA A 131 13.35 -6.46 -13.99
C ALA A 131 13.66 -4.97 -14.12
N ALA A 132 14.66 -4.47 -13.39
CA ALA A 132 15.02 -3.06 -13.45
C ALA A 132 15.58 -2.70 -14.83
N ARG A 133 15.20 -1.52 -15.35
CA ARG A 133 15.69 -0.96 -16.61
C ARG A 133 15.86 0.54 -16.48
N GLU A 134 16.97 1.06 -17.01
CA GLU A 134 17.23 2.51 -17.09
C GLU A 134 17.03 3.26 -15.76
N GLY A 135 17.46 2.66 -14.65
CA GLY A 135 17.34 3.28 -13.32
C GLY A 135 15.94 3.21 -12.71
N GLN A 136 15.00 2.48 -13.31
CA GLN A 136 13.62 2.34 -12.82
C GLN A 136 13.20 0.89 -12.65
N ARG A 137 12.17 0.67 -11.82
CA ARG A 137 11.50 -0.62 -11.66
C ARG A 137 10.00 -0.43 -11.47
N ASN A 138 9.22 -1.18 -12.23
CA ASN A 138 7.77 -1.25 -12.10
C ASN A 138 7.36 -2.43 -11.20
N LEU A 139 6.35 -2.21 -10.36
CA LEU A 139 5.65 -3.18 -9.55
C LEU A 139 4.15 -3.06 -9.86
N ASP A 140 3.56 -4.07 -10.49
CA ASP A 140 2.11 -4.10 -10.72
C ASP A 140 1.43 -4.82 -9.56
N PHE A 141 0.37 -4.20 -9.04
CA PHE A 141 -0.45 -4.72 -7.97
C PHE A 141 -1.85 -5.04 -8.49
N THR A 142 -2.33 -6.22 -8.18
CA THR A 142 -3.75 -6.57 -8.27
C THR A 142 -4.23 -7.01 -6.89
N LEU A 143 -5.12 -6.23 -6.28
CA LEU A 143 -5.82 -6.59 -5.06
C LEU A 143 -7.20 -7.14 -5.43
N THR A 144 -7.55 -8.31 -4.93
CA THR A 144 -8.87 -8.91 -5.09
C THR A 144 -9.46 -9.14 -3.71
N LEU A 145 -10.51 -8.39 -3.38
CA LEU A 145 -11.17 -8.41 -2.08
C LEU A 145 -12.53 -9.09 -2.21
N GLU A 146 -12.76 -10.14 -1.43
CA GLU A 146 -14.03 -10.87 -1.39
C GLU A 146 -14.54 -10.94 0.04
N ALA A 147 -15.63 -10.23 0.32
CA ALA A 147 -16.26 -10.27 1.62
C ALA A 147 -16.91 -11.65 1.84
N LEU A 148 -16.81 -12.19 3.05
CA LEU A 148 -17.44 -13.47 3.43
C LEU A 148 -18.85 -13.27 4.01
N GLU A 149 -19.19 -12.03 4.31
CA GLU A 149 -20.51 -11.55 4.71
C GLU A 149 -20.66 -10.09 4.27
N PRO A 150 -21.89 -9.53 4.23
CA PRO A 150 -22.08 -8.14 3.85
C PRO A 150 -21.29 -7.18 4.75
N LEU A 151 -20.44 -6.36 4.12
CA LEU A 151 -19.71 -5.29 4.81
C LEU A 151 -19.61 -4.05 3.93
N GLU A 152 -19.38 -2.90 4.55
CA GLU A 152 -19.22 -1.62 3.86
C GLU A 152 -17.84 -1.04 4.11
N LEU A 153 -17.24 -0.48 3.07
CA LEU A 153 -15.98 0.24 3.12
C LEU A 153 -16.24 1.72 2.84
N SER A 154 -15.62 2.60 3.62
CA SER A 154 -15.48 4.01 3.28
C SER A 154 -14.16 4.58 3.79
N GLY A 155 -13.76 5.72 3.23
CA GLY A 155 -12.63 6.49 3.70
C GLY A 155 -12.96 7.38 4.89
N GLU A 156 -11.98 8.12 5.39
CA GLU A 156 -12.14 9.02 6.54
C GLU A 156 -13.07 10.20 6.21
N PRO A 157 -14.26 10.31 6.85
CA PRO A 157 -15.18 11.40 6.56
C PRO A 157 -14.72 12.74 7.15
N THR A 158 -13.92 12.73 8.22
CA THR A 158 -13.50 13.95 8.92
C THR A 158 -12.74 14.88 8.00
N GLN A 159 -13.12 16.16 7.99
CA GLN A 159 -12.53 17.20 7.13
C GLN A 159 -12.52 16.84 5.64
N ARG A 160 -13.44 15.96 5.19
CA ARG A 160 -13.55 15.51 3.80
C ARG A 160 -12.24 14.91 3.24
N LYS A 161 -11.42 14.30 4.11
CA LYS A 161 -10.13 13.72 3.71
C LYS A 161 -10.30 12.52 2.77
N GLY A 162 -11.27 11.65 3.07
CA GLY A 162 -11.62 10.48 2.28
C GLY A 162 -10.51 9.44 2.16
N TYR A 163 -9.44 9.51 2.96
CA TYR A 163 -8.34 8.56 2.86
C TYR A 163 -8.79 7.13 3.20
N GLY A 164 -8.25 6.17 2.47
CA GLY A 164 -8.59 4.75 2.54
C GLY A 164 -8.35 4.11 1.17
N GLY A 165 -7.83 2.89 1.13
CA GLY A 165 -7.35 2.24 -0.09
C GLY A 165 -5.82 2.19 -0.17
N PHE A 166 -5.29 2.12 -1.39
CA PHE A 166 -3.86 1.90 -1.66
C PHE A 166 -3.03 3.15 -1.38
N SER A 167 -1.98 3.00 -0.56
CA SER A 167 -1.25 4.10 0.05
C SER A 167 0.25 3.82 0.15
N VAL A 168 1.04 4.88 0.14
CA VAL A 168 2.50 4.84 0.28
C VAL A 168 2.95 5.83 1.35
N ARG A 169 3.67 5.33 2.36
CA ARG A 169 4.44 6.14 3.31
C ARG A 169 5.91 6.15 2.91
N PHE A 170 6.44 7.34 2.73
CA PHE A 170 7.83 7.57 2.31
C PHE A 170 8.79 7.69 3.49
N ALA A 171 10.02 7.20 3.29
CA ALA A 171 11.15 7.37 4.19
C ALA A 171 11.47 8.85 4.44
N GLN A 172 12.26 9.16 5.46
CA GLN A 172 12.75 10.51 5.69
C GLN A 172 13.52 11.04 4.46
N ARG A 173 13.18 12.25 4.01
CA ARG A 173 13.79 12.91 2.86
C ARG A 173 13.77 14.42 3.01
N ARG A 174 14.56 15.11 2.19
CA ARG A 174 14.52 16.56 1.98
C ARG A 174 13.92 16.88 0.61
N GLU A 175 13.59 18.15 0.39
CA GLU A 175 13.16 18.66 -0.93
C GLU A 175 11.99 17.89 -1.54
N THR A 176 10.96 17.60 -0.73
CA THR A 176 9.79 16.86 -1.22
C THR A 176 9.08 17.64 -2.32
N ARG A 177 8.85 16.97 -3.45
CA ARG A 177 8.02 17.46 -4.55
C ARG A 177 6.99 16.40 -4.89
N ILE A 178 5.74 16.82 -5.06
CA ILE A 178 4.66 15.94 -5.48
C ILE A 178 4.21 16.38 -6.87
N TYR A 179 4.15 15.44 -7.81
CA TYR A 179 3.71 15.67 -9.17
C TYR A 179 2.44 14.87 -9.47
N THR A 180 1.57 15.47 -10.28
CA THR A 180 0.36 14.85 -10.82
C THR A 180 0.31 15.10 -12.34
N ASP A 181 -0.75 14.63 -13.00
CA ASP A 181 -1.03 14.96 -14.41
C ASP A 181 -1.16 16.47 -14.66
N ARG A 182 -1.33 17.28 -13.60
CA ARG A 182 -1.44 18.74 -13.67
C ARG A 182 -0.14 19.47 -13.35
N GLY A 183 0.95 18.75 -13.10
CA GLY A 183 2.25 19.30 -12.77
C GLY A 183 2.55 19.25 -11.27
N LEU A 184 3.32 20.22 -10.77
CA LEU A 184 3.77 20.28 -9.38
C LEU A 184 2.60 20.69 -8.45
N GLU A 185 2.29 19.84 -7.48
CA GLU A 185 1.42 20.17 -6.36
C GLU A 185 2.19 21.03 -5.35
N LYS A 186 1.65 22.21 -5.03
CA LYS A 186 2.31 23.16 -4.11
C LYS A 186 1.90 22.96 -2.65
N GLU A 187 0.76 22.32 -2.42
CA GLU A 187 0.12 22.18 -1.12
C GLU A 187 -0.47 20.77 -0.95
N ASP A 188 -0.74 20.39 0.28
CA ASP A 188 -1.46 19.15 0.58
C ASP A 188 -2.88 19.18 0.00
N SER A 189 -3.35 18.05 -0.51
CA SER A 189 -4.66 17.98 -1.16
C SER A 189 -5.48 16.78 -0.69
N ASN A 190 -6.80 16.92 -0.79
CA ASN A 190 -7.79 15.90 -0.41
C ASN A 190 -8.77 15.70 -1.54
N MET A 191 -9.01 14.44 -1.90
CA MET A 191 -10.04 14.01 -2.86
C MET A 191 -9.90 14.62 -4.26
N VAL A 192 -8.77 15.23 -4.61
CA VAL A 192 -8.54 15.75 -5.96
C VAL A 192 -8.23 14.56 -6.87
N PRO A 193 -9.00 14.33 -7.95
CA PRO A 193 -8.82 13.16 -8.78
C PRO A 193 -7.66 13.33 -9.76
N HIS A 194 -6.78 12.34 -9.78
CA HIS A 194 -5.64 12.24 -10.69
C HIS A 194 -5.46 10.79 -11.15
N PRO A 195 -5.04 10.52 -12.40
CA PRO A 195 -4.75 9.17 -12.86
C PRO A 195 -3.48 8.59 -12.21
N TRP A 196 -2.58 9.46 -11.75
CA TRP A 196 -1.34 9.12 -11.08
C TRP A 196 -0.88 10.26 -10.17
N ALA A 197 -0.09 9.93 -9.15
CA ALA A 197 0.68 10.88 -8.38
C ALA A 197 2.08 10.31 -8.10
N GLU A 198 3.05 11.20 -7.98
CA GLU A 198 4.46 10.89 -7.82
C GLU A 198 5.05 11.75 -6.70
N LEU A 199 5.94 11.17 -5.90
CA LEU A 199 6.70 11.92 -4.91
C LEU A 199 8.19 11.69 -5.15
N GLU A 200 8.91 12.81 -5.24
CA GLU A 200 10.36 12.88 -5.32
C GLU A 200 10.95 13.50 -4.05
N GLY A 201 12.20 13.17 -3.76
CA GLY A 201 12.98 13.85 -2.74
C GLY A 201 14.44 13.40 -2.71
N ASP A 202 15.20 14.06 -1.82
CA ASP A 202 16.58 13.69 -1.50
C ASP A 202 16.60 12.76 -0.26
N PHE A 203 16.97 11.50 -0.47
CA PHE A 203 17.02 10.47 0.56
C PHE A 203 18.45 10.33 1.10
N GLY A 204 18.91 11.36 1.79
CA GLY A 204 20.25 11.40 2.38
C GLY A 204 21.35 11.61 1.34
N GLY A 205 21.19 12.61 0.47
CA GLY A 205 22.14 12.89 -0.62
C GLY A 205 21.90 12.04 -1.88
N ARG A 206 20.77 11.33 -1.95
CA ARG A 206 20.43 10.41 -3.04
C ARG A 206 19.05 10.77 -3.60
N PRO A 207 18.98 11.52 -4.71
CA PRO A 207 17.73 11.83 -5.39
C PRO A 207 17.01 10.55 -5.87
N ALA A 208 15.74 10.41 -5.52
CA ALA A 208 14.91 9.27 -5.91
C ALA A 208 13.43 9.63 -5.88
N GLY A 209 12.59 8.77 -6.46
CA GLY A 209 11.15 8.94 -6.44
C GLY A 209 10.36 7.64 -6.53
N LEU A 210 9.07 7.76 -6.24
CA LEU A 210 8.08 6.73 -6.47
C LEU A 210 6.81 7.35 -7.05
N ARG A 211 6.31 6.73 -8.12
CA ARG A 211 5.03 7.05 -8.75
C ARG A 211 4.03 5.93 -8.53
N VAL A 212 2.79 6.30 -8.24
CA VAL A 212 1.64 5.39 -8.21
C VAL A 212 0.70 5.76 -9.35
N GLU A 213 0.36 4.80 -10.20
CA GLU A 213 -0.59 4.93 -11.30
C GLU A 213 -1.82 4.06 -11.03
N ILE A 214 -3.00 4.62 -11.21
CA ILE A 214 -4.26 3.90 -11.10
C ILE A 214 -4.54 3.27 -12.47
N SER A 215 -4.84 1.97 -12.51
CA SER A 215 -5.24 1.34 -13.77
C SER A 215 -6.55 1.95 -14.29
N PRO A 216 -6.72 2.20 -15.60
CA PRO A 216 -7.99 2.62 -16.16
C PRO A 216 -9.15 1.63 -15.93
N SER A 217 -8.84 0.35 -15.66
CA SER A 217 -9.86 -0.65 -15.27
C SER A 217 -10.24 -0.62 -13.79
N HIS A 218 -9.60 0.23 -12.99
CA HIS A 218 -9.92 0.40 -11.58
C HIS A 218 -11.31 1.05 -11.44
N PRO A 219 -12.20 0.57 -10.55
CA PRO A 219 -13.48 1.23 -10.29
C PRO A 219 -13.30 2.69 -9.90
N GLY A 220 -14.13 3.59 -10.44
CA GLY A 220 -14.02 5.03 -10.14
C GLY A 220 -12.81 5.74 -10.74
N PHE A 221 -12.09 5.15 -11.71
CA PHE A 221 -10.96 5.81 -12.36
C PHE A 221 -11.36 7.13 -13.06
N PRO A 222 -10.58 8.23 -12.87
CA PRO A 222 -9.53 8.40 -11.87
C PRO A 222 -10.12 8.67 -10.48
N ASN A 223 -9.50 8.10 -9.43
CA ASN A 223 -9.92 8.31 -8.05
C ASN A 223 -9.28 9.55 -7.43
N GLY A 224 -9.91 10.06 -6.36
CA GLY A 224 -9.35 11.13 -5.53
C GLY A 224 -8.08 10.73 -4.78
N TRP A 225 -7.28 11.70 -4.38
CA TRP A 225 -6.04 11.45 -3.64
C TRP A 225 -5.99 12.15 -2.29
N CYS A 226 -5.27 11.55 -1.34
CA CYS A 226 -4.75 12.20 -0.15
C CYS A 226 -3.25 12.42 -0.35
N LEU A 227 -2.86 13.64 -0.74
CA LEU A 227 -1.47 14.01 -1.01
C LEU A 227 -0.92 14.82 0.17
N ARG A 228 0.25 14.42 0.68
CA ARG A 228 0.87 15.08 1.82
C ARG A 228 2.37 15.25 1.64
N HIS A 229 2.83 16.49 1.73
CA HIS A 229 4.23 16.88 1.65
C HIS A 229 5.06 16.35 2.82
N TYR A 230 4.44 15.88 3.91
CA TYR A 230 5.18 15.16 4.95
C TYR A 230 5.66 13.77 4.49
N GLY A 231 5.16 13.23 3.37
CA GLY A 231 5.66 11.98 2.78
C GLY A 231 4.61 10.90 2.65
N PHE A 232 3.43 11.27 2.14
CA PHE A 232 2.34 10.32 1.99
C PHE A 232 1.56 10.55 0.69
N LEU A 233 1.31 9.46 -0.02
CA LEU A 233 0.42 9.40 -1.18
C LEU A 233 -0.64 8.33 -0.92
N GLY A 234 -1.92 8.69 -0.96
CA GLY A 234 -3.03 7.74 -0.84
C GLY A 234 -3.99 7.87 -2.00
N VAL A 235 -4.26 6.77 -2.70
CA VAL A 235 -5.38 6.67 -3.64
C VAL A 235 -6.64 6.40 -2.82
N ASN A 236 -7.52 7.39 -2.77
CA ASN A 236 -8.75 7.32 -1.99
C ASN A 236 -9.80 6.52 -2.76
N TYR A 237 -10.08 5.30 -2.32
CA TYR A 237 -11.15 4.49 -2.86
C TYR A 237 -11.87 3.73 -1.74
N PRO A 238 -13.21 3.83 -1.61
CA PRO A 238 -14.14 4.60 -2.43
C PRO A 238 -14.18 6.10 -2.08
N GLY A 239 -13.24 6.59 -1.27
CA GLY A 239 -13.22 7.99 -0.86
C GLY A 239 -14.27 8.29 0.20
N LEU A 240 -15.08 9.33 -0.02
CA LEU A 240 -16.17 9.71 0.90
C LEU A 240 -17.46 8.90 0.67
N ASP A 241 -17.51 8.13 -0.41
CA ASP A 241 -18.64 7.25 -0.70
C ASP A 241 -18.57 5.99 0.17
N THR A 242 -19.71 5.30 0.27
CA THR A 242 -19.80 4.00 0.93
C THR A 242 -19.90 2.91 -0.14
N LEU A 243 -18.93 1.98 -0.13
CA LEU A 243 -18.93 0.82 -1.00
C LEU A 243 -19.39 -0.40 -0.22
N ARG A 244 -20.55 -0.94 -0.59
CA ARG A 244 -21.00 -2.23 -0.08
C ARG A 244 -20.34 -3.38 -0.84
N LEU A 245 -19.79 -4.34 -0.09
CA LEU A 245 -19.31 -5.61 -0.58
C LEU A 245 -20.24 -6.72 -0.10
N ASP A 246 -20.87 -7.40 -1.07
CA ASP A 246 -21.69 -8.58 -0.81
C ASP A 246 -20.87 -9.86 -1.06
N PRO A 247 -21.17 -10.97 -0.35
CA PRO A 247 -20.52 -12.25 -0.59
C PRO A 247 -20.56 -12.70 -2.05
N HIS A 248 -19.53 -13.43 -2.48
CA HIS A 248 -19.37 -13.96 -3.84
C HIS A 248 -19.20 -12.91 -4.94
N ARG A 249 -19.00 -11.63 -4.58
CA ARG A 249 -18.61 -10.57 -5.51
C ARG A 249 -17.25 -10.02 -5.12
N SER A 250 -16.27 -10.25 -5.98
CA SER A 250 -14.91 -9.75 -5.76
C SER A 250 -14.78 -8.30 -6.24
N LEU A 251 -14.27 -7.42 -5.37
CA LEU A 251 -13.75 -6.12 -5.76
C LEU A 251 -12.31 -6.28 -6.25
N ARG A 252 -11.99 -5.73 -7.42
CA ARG A 252 -10.64 -5.78 -7.98
C ARG A 252 -10.04 -4.39 -8.16
N LEU A 253 -8.91 -4.15 -7.51
CA LEU A 253 -8.19 -2.87 -7.54
C LEU A 253 -6.81 -3.10 -8.17
N LYS A 254 -6.45 -2.29 -9.17
CA LYS A 254 -5.19 -2.45 -9.92
C LYS A 254 -4.40 -1.17 -9.94
N TYR A 255 -3.11 -1.29 -9.63
CA TYR A 255 -2.18 -0.17 -9.57
C TYR A 255 -0.84 -0.57 -10.17
N ARG A 256 -0.10 0.42 -10.67
CA ARG A 256 1.32 0.28 -10.97
C ARG A 256 2.09 1.22 -10.06
N VAL A 257 3.17 0.72 -9.48
CA VAL A 257 4.14 1.51 -8.73
C VAL A 257 5.46 1.51 -9.49
N THR A 258 6.01 2.68 -9.75
CA THR A 258 7.33 2.82 -10.36
C THR A 258 8.27 3.45 -9.36
N VAL A 259 9.38 2.78 -9.04
CA VAL A 259 10.47 3.33 -8.21
C VAL A 259 11.67 3.64 -9.09
N TYR A 260 12.34 4.76 -8.85
CA TYR A 260 13.44 5.19 -9.68
C TYR A 260 14.46 6.03 -8.92
N ASP A 261 15.70 5.98 -9.41
CA ASP A 261 16.78 6.90 -9.04
C ASP A 261 16.75 8.10 -9.99
N ARG A 262 17.18 9.28 -9.52
CA ARG A 262 17.25 10.51 -10.32
C ARG A 262 18.69 11.00 -10.51
#